data_AF-A0A0S9C9B0-F1
#
_entry.id   AF-A0A0S9C9B0-F1
#
_cell.length_a   1.000
_cell.length_b   1.000
_cell.length_c   1.000
_cell.angle_alpha   90.00
_cell.angle_beta   90.00
_cell.angle_gamma   90.00
#
_symmetry.space_group_name_H-M   'P 1'
#
loop_
_entity.id
_entity.type
_entity.pdbx_description
1 polymer ?
#
loop_
_entity_poly.entity_id
_entity_poly.type
_entity_poly.pdbx_seq_one_letter_code
_entity_poly.pdbx_strand_id
1 'polypeptide(L)'
;MSAVRLIAREELRLMLRNRVAVIAVALLVLLTLTAVLSSWAHQRGIADLRARQQERAAHLFDAQPDRHPHRMVHYGTFIYRPLGPLAAFDPGVDAFTGNSMFLEGHRQNTANFGDVRQSSLLVRFGQLTPAFVLQVVAPLLLIFLGFGSMSREVERGTLRMLMLQGASRGQVMSGKLLALGLVALLTGLPAMSGLALIAGQPDAPALPMLMIAVGYLAYLAFWVLLIVIVSASVRRSRDALLALVGIWAVAIILIPRIAPDIASTAVPLRNRLQTEIAIARDLRRLGDTHNPDDPHYRAFKQATLRRYGVTRLEDLPVNYKGLLGMEGERLTSALFDRYAGESFAAQARQNRLVDAAGLLSPVIALRSLSMAAADTDFAGHRRFLEQAETYRYALVQRLNRMQAEDVTYADDVAVDAGADRRKRVSGGSWQQMPDFIFHRPSGQMLAAAALPGLIVVIGWLALAALLLMRVTRRVGEGR
;
A
#
# COMPACT_ATOMS: atom_id res chain seq x y z
N MET A 1 23.19 -42.77 5.95
CA MET A 1 22.74 -41.39 5.63
C MET A 1 22.60 -41.27 4.12
N SER A 2 21.55 -40.62 3.58
CA SER A 2 21.45 -40.43 2.12
C SER A 2 22.55 -39.50 1.61
N ALA A 3 23.04 -39.73 0.38
CA ALA A 3 24.08 -38.91 -0.25
C ALA A 3 23.73 -37.41 -0.24
N VAL A 4 22.47 -37.08 -0.53
CA VAL A 4 21.94 -35.71 -0.47
C VAL A 4 22.17 -35.04 0.89
N ARG A 5 21.86 -35.73 1.99
CA ARG A 5 22.04 -35.19 3.36
C ARG A 5 23.52 -35.02 3.70
N LEU A 6 24.38 -35.92 3.24
CA LEU A 6 25.81 -35.83 3.48
C LEU A 6 26.44 -34.63 2.75
N ILE A 7 26.09 -34.44 1.49
CA ILE A 7 26.51 -33.29 0.68
C ILE A 7 26.00 -31.98 1.30
N ALA A 8 24.71 -31.94 1.69
CA ALA A 8 24.14 -30.77 2.33
C ALA A 8 24.84 -30.42 3.65
N ARG A 9 25.14 -31.43 4.48
CA ARG A 9 25.84 -31.26 5.75
C ARG A 9 27.26 -30.72 5.54
N GLU A 10 27.98 -31.20 4.52
CA GLU A 10 29.33 -30.72 4.25
C GLU A 10 29.32 -29.29 3.69
N GLU A 11 28.36 -28.95 2.82
CA GLU A 11 28.19 -27.59 2.33
C GLU A 11 27.90 -26.61 3.48
N LEU A 12 27.01 -26.99 4.41
CA LEU A 12 26.73 -26.20 5.61
C LEU A 12 27.97 -26.08 6.51
N ARG A 13 28.75 -27.15 6.70
CA ARG A 13 30.01 -27.08 7.45
C ARG A 13 31.00 -26.12 6.80
N LEU A 14 31.08 -26.12 5.48
CA LEU A 14 31.94 -25.20 4.75
C LEU A 14 31.51 -23.75 4.99
N MET A 15 30.21 -23.46 4.94
CA MET A 15 29.66 -22.13 5.24
C MET A 15 29.95 -21.73 6.70
N LEU A 16 29.77 -22.65 7.65
CA LEU A 16 30.03 -22.42 9.08
C LEU A 16 31.52 -22.17 9.40
N ARG A 17 32.43 -22.77 8.65
CA ARG A 17 33.88 -22.53 8.82
C ARG A 17 34.32 -21.16 8.29
N ASN A 18 33.56 -20.57 7.38
CA ASN A 18 33.84 -19.22 6.88
C ASN A 18 33.27 -18.17 7.85
N ARG A 19 34.15 -17.52 8.60
CA ARG A 19 33.78 -16.47 9.57
C ARG A 19 32.93 -15.37 8.93
N VAL A 20 33.25 -14.96 7.70
CA VAL A 20 32.50 -13.91 6.99
C VAL A 20 31.08 -14.37 6.69
N ALA A 21 30.90 -15.63 6.27
CA ALA A 21 29.58 -16.21 6.01
C ALA A 21 28.72 -16.26 7.28
N VAL A 22 29.30 -16.74 8.40
CA VAL A 22 28.58 -16.82 9.69
C VAL A 22 28.20 -15.43 10.18
N ILE A 23 29.14 -14.47 10.14
CA ILE A 23 28.87 -13.08 10.55
C ILE A 23 27.78 -12.49 9.66
N ALA A 24 27.82 -12.69 8.34
CA ALA A 24 26.82 -12.15 7.43
C ALA A 24 25.42 -12.74 7.67
N VAL A 25 25.29 -14.04 7.93
CA VAL A 25 24.01 -14.67 8.29
C VAL A 25 23.51 -14.15 9.64
N ALA A 26 24.39 -14.07 10.65
CA ALA A 26 24.02 -13.57 11.97
C ALA A 26 23.56 -12.11 11.92
N LEU A 27 24.27 -11.26 11.17
CA LEU A 27 23.90 -9.86 10.95
C LEU A 27 22.57 -9.75 10.21
N LEU A 28 22.30 -10.59 9.21
CA LEU A 28 21.01 -10.57 8.52
C LEU A 28 19.87 -10.99 9.44
N VAL A 29 20.05 -12.06 10.23
CA VAL A 29 19.05 -12.49 11.22
C VAL A 29 18.78 -11.39 12.24
N LEU A 30 19.84 -10.76 12.76
CA LEU A 30 19.72 -9.63 13.69
C LEU A 30 19.01 -8.45 13.02
N LEU A 31 19.37 -8.11 11.79
CA LEU A 31 18.74 -7.04 11.01
C LEU A 31 17.24 -7.32 10.81
N THR A 32 16.86 -8.55 10.44
CA THR A 32 15.46 -8.94 10.28
C THR A 32 14.70 -8.86 11.60
N LEU A 33 15.29 -9.31 12.72
CA LEU A 33 14.68 -9.20 14.05
C LEU A 33 14.48 -7.74 14.45
N THR A 34 15.50 -6.89 14.26
CA THR A 34 15.40 -5.46 14.51
C THR A 34 14.34 -4.81 13.62
N ALA A 35 14.25 -5.19 12.34
CA ALA A 35 13.22 -4.70 11.43
C ALA A 35 11.81 -5.10 11.88
N VAL A 36 11.60 -6.36 12.29
CA VAL A 36 10.33 -6.84 12.84
C VAL A 36 9.94 -6.08 14.10
N LEU A 37 10.84 -6.00 15.09
CA LEU A 37 10.56 -5.36 16.38
C LEU A 37 10.34 -3.85 16.21
N SER A 38 11.18 -3.18 15.42
CA SER A 38 11.07 -1.75 15.15
C SER A 38 9.79 -1.43 14.39
N SER A 39 9.47 -2.19 13.34
CA SER A 39 8.28 -1.94 12.53
C SER A 39 7.00 -2.21 13.34
N TRP A 40 6.98 -3.27 14.14
CA TRP A 40 5.86 -3.58 15.04
C TRP A 40 5.65 -2.51 16.12
N ALA A 41 6.73 -2.08 16.79
CA ALA A 41 6.66 -1.01 17.80
C ALA A 41 6.22 0.32 17.19
N HIS A 42 6.74 0.66 16.01
CA HIS A 42 6.38 1.87 15.27
C HIS A 42 4.90 1.87 14.89
N GLN A 43 4.40 0.76 14.37
CA GLN A 43 3.00 0.62 13.95
C GLN A 43 2.04 0.70 15.12
N ARG A 44 2.34 0.06 16.25
CA ARG A 44 1.53 0.20 17.47
C ARG A 44 1.50 1.65 17.96
N GLY A 45 2.66 2.30 18.06
CA GLY A 45 2.74 3.69 18.50
C GLY A 45 1.96 4.66 17.59
N ILE A 46 2.02 4.44 16.27
CA ILE A 46 1.25 5.25 15.31
C ILE A 46 -0.25 4.93 15.39
N ALA A 47 -0.65 3.66 15.51
CA ALA A 47 -2.04 3.28 15.65
C ALA A 47 -2.69 3.93 16.89
N ASP A 48 -2.01 3.88 18.04
CA ASP A 48 -2.47 4.49 19.29
C ASP A 48 -2.51 6.02 19.20
N LEU A 49 -1.55 6.64 18.51
CA LEU A 49 -1.58 8.08 18.25
C LEU A 49 -2.78 8.46 17.38
N ARG A 50 -3.04 7.73 16.28
CA ARG A 50 -4.15 8.01 15.37
C ARG A 50 -5.50 7.80 16.04
N ALA A 51 -5.67 6.76 16.85
CA ALA A 51 -6.89 6.53 17.61
C ALA A 51 -7.20 7.71 18.54
N ARG A 52 -6.22 8.14 19.35
CA ARG A 52 -6.38 9.32 20.24
C ARG A 52 -6.67 10.61 19.48
N GLN A 53 -6.05 10.82 18.31
CA GLN A 53 -6.30 12.00 17.49
C GLN A 53 -7.69 11.97 16.83
N GLN A 54 -8.17 10.78 16.43
CA GLN A 54 -9.53 10.58 15.92
C GLN A 54 -10.57 10.87 17.01
N GLU A 55 -10.41 10.31 18.22
CA GLU A 55 -11.29 10.58 19.36
C GLU A 55 -11.29 12.07 19.73
N ARG A 56 -10.12 12.71 19.73
CA ARG A 56 -10.02 14.15 19.99
C ARG A 56 -10.71 14.98 18.92
N ALA A 57 -10.57 14.62 17.65
CA ALA A 57 -11.24 15.32 16.55
C ALA A 57 -12.77 15.19 16.64
N ALA A 58 -13.28 14.00 16.95
CA ALA A 58 -14.70 13.76 17.21
C ALA A 58 -15.20 14.60 18.40
N HIS A 59 -14.53 14.52 19.55
CA HIS A 59 -14.90 15.29 20.73
C HIS A 59 -14.89 16.81 20.47
N LEU A 60 -13.94 17.34 19.70
CA LEU A 60 -13.89 18.77 19.36
C LEU A 60 -15.01 19.20 18.41
N PHE A 61 -15.52 18.28 17.59
CA PHE A 61 -16.69 18.51 16.75
C PHE A 61 -17.98 18.49 17.59
N ASP A 62 -18.12 17.51 18.48
CA ASP A 62 -19.27 17.36 19.38
C ASP A 62 -19.38 18.49 20.41
N ALA A 63 -18.23 19.00 20.87
CA ALA A 63 -18.16 20.10 21.84
C ALA A 63 -18.41 21.49 21.22
N GLN A 64 -18.73 21.58 19.92
CA GLN A 64 -19.08 22.86 19.32
C GLN A 64 -20.35 23.42 19.99
N PRO A 65 -20.39 24.72 20.27
CA PRO A 65 -21.55 25.34 20.92
C PRO A 65 -22.73 25.44 19.95
N ASP A 66 -23.84 26.01 20.43
CA ASP A 66 -24.94 26.43 19.57
C ASP A 66 -24.43 27.29 18.41
N ARG A 67 -24.63 26.80 17.19
CA ARG A 67 -24.03 27.38 15.98
C ARG A 67 -24.98 27.23 14.80
N HIS A 68 -24.83 28.13 13.83
CA HIS A 68 -25.56 28.00 12.57
C HIS A 68 -25.00 26.79 11.80
N PRO A 69 -25.82 25.87 11.26
CA PRO A 69 -25.34 24.63 10.62
C PRO A 69 -24.33 24.87 9.49
N HIS A 70 -24.52 25.92 8.67
CA HIS A 70 -23.53 26.26 7.64
C HIS A 70 -22.15 26.66 8.20
N ARG A 71 -22.05 27.18 9.43
CA ARG A 71 -20.74 27.43 10.05
C ARG A 71 -20.05 26.13 10.46
N MET A 72 -20.81 25.06 10.74
CA MET A 72 -20.25 23.73 11.01
C MET A 72 -19.71 23.07 9.74
N VAL A 73 -20.30 23.37 8.58
CA VAL A 73 -19.79 22.93 7.26
C VAL A 73 -18.36 23.43 7.01
N HIS A 74 -18.05 24.67 7.40
CA HIS A 74 -16.69 25.24 7.30
C HIS A 74 -15.80 24.89 8.50
N TYR A 75 -16.37 24.55 9.65
CA TYR A 75 -15.58 24.11 10.82
C TYR A 75 -14.91 22.76 10.55
N GLY A 76 -15.64 21.83 9.93
CA GLY A 76 -15.09 20.55 9.50
C GLY A 76 -14.60 19.64 10.62
N THR A 77 -13.90 18.57 10.26
CA THR A 77 -13.26 17.65 11.21
C THR A 77 -12.08 16.92 10.58
N PHE A 78 -11.17 16.41 11.40
CA PHE A 78 -10.08 15.55 10.93
C PHE A 78 -10.49 14.08 11.01
N ILE A 79 -10.13 13.33 9.97
CA ILE A 79 -10.19 11.87 9.97
C ILE A 79 -8.79 11.28 9.82
N TYR A 80 -8.60 10.09 10.40
CA TYR A 80 -7.33 9.38 10.37
C TYR A 80 -7.52 7.98 9.80
N ARG A 81 -6.66 7.59 8.85
CA ARG A 81 -6.69 6.24 8.29
C ARG A 81 -6.08 5.24 9.29
N PRO A 82 -6.83 4.22 9.73
CA PRO A 82 -6.27 3.21 10.62
C PRO A 82 -5.34 2.25 9.86
N LEU A 83 -4.21 1.87 10.46
CA LEU A 83 -3.23 0.97 9.84
C LEU A 83 -3.66 -0.49 9.98
N GLY A 84 -3.62 -1.25 8.89
CA GLY A 84 -3.84 -2.69 8.91
C GLY A 84 -2.72 -3.41 9.71
N PRO A 85 -3.00 -4.54 10.38
CA PRO A 85 -1.99 -5.25 11.17
C PRO A 85 -0.74 -5.65 10.36
N LEU A 86 -0.93 -5.91 9.06
CA LEU A 86 0.14 -6.34 8.14
C LEU A 86 0.99 -5.19 7.58
N ALA A 87 0.60 -3.93 7.83
CA ALA A 87 1.44 -2.78 7.48
C ALA A 87 2.78 -2.77 8.23
N ALA A 88 2.86 -3.47 9.37
CA ALA A 88 4.12 -3.73 10.08
C ALA A 88 5.08 -4.64 9.31
N PHE A 89 4.56 -5.51 8.45
CA PHE A 89 5.41 -6.35 7.61
C PHE A 89 5.80 -5.61 6.33
N ASP A 90 4.81 -5.04 5.64
CA ASP A 90 5.00 -4.26 4.43
C ASP A 90 4.14 -2.98 4.43
N PRO A 91 4.71 -1.80 4.71
CA PRO A 91 3.97 -0.54 4.78
C PRO A 91 3.61 0.02 3.39
N GLY A 92 4.09 -0.59 2.31
CA GLY A 92 3.75 -0.23 0.94
C GLY A 92 3.82 1.28 0.65
N VAL A 93 2.74 1.83 0.10
CA VAL A 93 2.65 3.25 -0.25
C VAL A 93 2.23 4.14 0.94
N ASP A 94 1.76 3.57 2.04
CA ASP A 94 1.25 4.31 3.21
C ASP A 94 2.33 5.18 3.86
N ALA A 95 3.60 4.77 3.73
CA ALA A 95 4.75 5.57 4.13
C ALA A 95 4.81 6.94 3.41
N PHE A 96 4.16 7.08 2.26
CA PHE A 96 4.25 8.27 1.39
C PHE A 96 2.90 9.01 1.21
N THR A 97 1.79 8.28 1.13
CA THR A 97 0.48 8.79 0.70
C THR A 97 -0.26 9.64 1.74
N GLY A 98 0.21 9.64 2.98
CA GLY A 98 -0.41 10.43 4.05
C GLY A 98 -1.58 9.72 4.70
N ASN A 99 -1.82 10.08 5.96
CA ASN A 99 -2.55 9.24 6.90
C ASN A 99 -3.66 9.98 7.66
N SER A 100 -3.82 11.29 7.42
CA SER A 100 -4.93 12.08 7.93
C SER A 100 -5.49 13.02 6.86
N MET A 101 -6.75 13.38 6.98
CA MET A 101 -7.45 14.24 6.03
C MET A 101 -8.41 15.17 6.78
N PHE A 102 -8.44 16.44 6.38
CA PHE A 102 -9.41 17.40 6.90
C PHE A 102 -10.65 17.40 6.00
N LEU A 103 -11.81 17.23 6.61
CA LEU A 103 -13.10 17.19 5.94
C LEU A 103 -13.82 18.50 6.16
N GLU A 104 -14.18 19.19 5.07
CA GLU A 104 -14.92 20.45 5.09
C GLU A 104 -15.89 20.51 3.90
N GLY A 105 -16.82 21.47 3.94
CA GLY A 105 -17.69 21.75 2.80
C GLY A 105 -16.96 22.39 1.62
N HIS A 106 -17.52 22.23 0.43
CA HIS A 106 -17.09 22.91 -0.79
C HIS A 106 -15.66 22.60 -1.27
N ARG A 107 -14.95 21.68 -0.58
CA ARG A 107 -13.59 21.25 -0.94
C ARG A 107 -13.42 19.75 -0.74
N GLN A 108 -12.72 19.13 -1.67
CA GLN A 108 -12.18 17.79 -1.53
C GLN A 108 -10.68 17.89 -1.22
N ASN A 109 -10.32 17.70 0.05
CA ASN A 109 -8.93 17.75 0.48
C ASN A 109 -8.18 16.44 0.15
N THR A 110 -6.86 16.52 0.01
CA THR A 110 -6.01 15.33 -0.10
C THR A 110 -5.54 14.85 1.27
N ALA A 111 -5.28 13.56 1.41
CA ALA A 111 -4.59 13.05 2.59
C ALA A 111 -3.21 13.72 2.74
N ASN A 112 -2.93 14.20 3.95
CA ASN A 112 -1.69 14.88 4.31
C ASN A 112 -0.87 14.02 5.29
N PHE A 113 0.41 14.36 5.47
CA PHE A 113 1.34 13.76 6.44
C PHE A 113 1.69 12.28 6.21
N GLY A 114 2.46 11.99 5.16
CA GLY A 114 3.11 10.68 4.99
C GLY A 114 4.36 10.57 5.88
N ASP A 115 4.60 9.40 6.48
CA ASP A 115 5.68 9.17 7.45
C ASP A 115 7.06 9.59 6.93
N VAL A 116 7.31 9.43 5.62
CA VAL A 116 8.57 9.83 4.95
C VAL A 116 8.75 11.34 4.87
N ARG A 117 7.66 12.12 4.84
CA ARG A 117 7.74 13.60 4.86
C ARG A 117 8.01 14.17 6.25
N GLN A 118 7.81 13.37 7.30
CA GLN A 118 7.99 13.77 8.70
C GLN A 118 9.27 13.21 9.34
N SER A 119 10.01 12.34 8.65
CA SER A 119 11.18 11.64 9.20
C SER A 119 12.50 12.15 8.60
N SER A 120 13.59 11.96 9.35
CA SER A 120 14.92 12.46 9.00
C SER A 120 15.48 11.81 7.72
N LEU A 121 16.58 12.36 7.21
CA LEU A 121 17.33 11.87 6.04
C LEU A 121 17.61 10.34 6.06
N LEU A 122 17.61 9.69 7.23
CA LEU A 122 17.78 8.24 7.36
C LEU A 122 16.67 7.40 6.70
N VAL A 123 15.44 7.91 6.59
CA VAL A 123 14.32 7.17 5.95
C VAL A 123 14.41 7.17 4.42
N ARG A 124 15.26 8.02 3.83
CA ARG A 124 15.51 8.01 2.37
C ARG A 124 16.20 6.73 1.87
N PHE A 125 16.75 5.92 2.77
CA PHE A 125 17.29 4.59 2.46
C PHE A 125 16.22 3.47 2.44
N GLY A 126 14.95 3.83 2.63
CA GLY A 126 13.85 2.89 2.83
C GLY A 126 13.60 2.67 4.32
N GLN A 127 12.33 2.52 4.71
CA GLN A 127 11.99 2.09 6.06
C GLN A 127 12.55 0.68 6.29
N LEU A 128 13.24 0.47 7.41
CA LEU A 128 13.79 -0.84 7.76
C LEU A 128 12.65 -1.78 8.15
N THR A 129 12.10 -2.49 7.16
CA THR A 129 10.97 -3.42 7.33
C THR A 129 11.34 -4.86 7.02
N PRO A 130 10.60 -5.85 7.55
CA PRO A 130 10.81 -7.25 7.21
C PRO A 130 10.73 -7.49 5.70
N ALA A 131 9.76 -6.87 5.02
CA ALA A 131 9.63 -6.92 3.57
C ALA A 131 10.89 -6.42 2.86
N PHE A 132 11.44 -5.25 3.24
CA PHE A 132 12.66 -4.71 2.63
C PHE A 132 13.85 -5.66 2.77
N VAL A 133 14.06 -6.20 3.98
CA VAL A 133 15.18 -7.10 4.27
C VAL A 133 15.09 -8.37 3.41
N LEU A 134 13.91 -8.99 3.31
CA LEU A 134 13.73 -10.19 2.51
C LEU A 134 13.73 -9.94 1.00
N GLN A 135 13.20 -8.80 0.53
CA GLN A 135 13.14 -8.49 -0.90
C GLN A 135 14.52 -8.12 -1.47
N VAL A 136 15.34 -7.39 -0.70
CA VAL A 136 16.57 -6.75 -1.19
C VAL A 136 17.82 -7.40 -0.64
N VAL A 137 17.92 -7.53 0.69
CA VAL A 137 19.16 -7.91 1.38
C VAL A 137 19.37 -9.43 1.39
N ALA A 138 18.31 -10.20 1.66
CA ALA A 138 18.40 -11.66 1.72
C ALA A 138 18.87 -12.30 0.40
N PRO A 139 18.39 -11.91 -0.80
CA PRO A 139 18.91 -12.42 -2.06
C PRO A 139 20.42 -12.19 -2.23
N LEU A 140 20.92 -11.03 -1.83
CA LEU A 140 22.34 -10.70 -1.94
C LEU A 140 23.19 -11.59 -1.02
N LEU A 141 22.73 -11.84 0.21
CA LEU A 141 23.38 -12.79 1.11
C LEU A 141 23.39 -14.21 0.51
N LEU A 142 22.24 -14.68 0.01
CA LEU A 142 22.14 -16.00 -0.60
C LEU A 142 23.10 -16.13 -1.79
N ILE A 143 23.21 -15.09 -2.63
CA ILE A 143 24.20 -15.03 -3.73
C ILE A 143 25.62 -15.18 -3.17
N PHE A 144 25.98 -14.38 -2.17
CA PHE A 144 27.33 -14.42 -1.58
C PHE A 144 27.69 -15.81 -1.00
N LEU A 145 26.72 -16.50 -0.41
CA LEU A 145 26.94 -17.84 0.15
C LEU A 145 26.94 -18.94 -0.91
N GLY A 146 26.11 -18.80 -1.95
CA GLY A 146 25.80 -19.87 -2.89
C GLY A 146 26.41 -19.72 -4.29
N PHE A 147 27.01 -18.58 -4.66
CA PHE A 147 27.52 -18.34 -6.03
C PHE A 147 28.51 -19.42 -6.50
N GLY A 148 29.30 -19.94 -5.57
CA GLY A 148 30.31 -20.98 -5.80
C GLY A 148 29.83 -22.41 -5.51
N SER A 149 28.54 -22.64 -5.28
CA SER A 149 28.02 -23.94 -4.82
C SER A 149 28.36 -25.10 -5.76
N MET A 150 28.33 -24.88 -7.07
CA MET A 150 28.64 -25.86 -8.11
C MET A 150 29.92 -25.52 -8.89
N SER A 151 30.11 -24.26 -9.26
CA SER A 151 31.28 -23.81 -10.03
C SER A 151 32.61 -24.12 -9.32
N ARG A 152 32.64 -24.05 -7.98
CA ARG A 152 33.83 -24.40 -7.19
C ARG A 152 34.21 -25.88 -7.31
N GLU A 153 33.23 -26.78 -7.37
CA GLU A 153 33.46 -28.23 -7.52
C GLU A 153 33.97 -28.57 -8.92
N VAL A 154 33.49 -27.82 -9.93
CA VAL A 154 33.97 -27.93 -11.31
C VAL A 154 35.41 -27.42 -11.41
N GLU A 155 35.67 -26.22 -10.86
CA GLU A 155 36.97 -25.54 -10.89
C GLU A 155 38.07 -26.36 -10.17
N ARG A 156 37.73 -27.06 -9.09
CA ARG A 156 38.65 -27.92 -8.33
C ARG A 156 38.70 -29.37 -8.82
N GLY A 157 37.89 -29.75 -9.82
CA GLY A 157 37.79 -31.12 -10.32
C GLY A 157 37.12 -32.12 -9.37
N THR A 158 36.67 -31.69 -8.19
CA THR A 158 36.06 -32.53 -7.16
C THR A 158 34.67 -33.05 -7.56
N LEU A 159 33.98 -32.39 -8.49
CA LEU A 159 32.72 -32.89 -9.04
C LEU A 159 32.88 -34.27 -9.71
N ARG A 160 33.95 -34.47 -10.50
CA ARG A 160 34.22 -35.75 -11.16
C ARG A 160 34.54 -36.83 -10.13
N MET A 161 35.27 -36.49 -9.08
CA MET A 161 35.58 -37.40 -7.97
C MET A 161 34.32 -37.86 -7.23
N LEU A 162 33.39 -36.94 -6.92
CA LEU A 162 32.10 -37.29 -6.30
C LEU A 162 31.29 -38.26 -7.16
N MET A 163 31.28 -38.05 -8.49
CA MET A 163 30.59 -38.93 -9.43
C MET A 163 31.24 -40.32 -9.53
N LEU A 164 32.57 -40.40 -9.52
CA LEU A 164 33.30 -41.67 -9.49
C LEU A 164 33.06 -42.46 -8.19
N GLN A 165 32.81 -41.75 -7.08
CA GLN A 165 32.42 -42.34 -5.80
C GLN A 165 30.93 -42.72 -5.72
N GLY A 166 30.19 -42.63 -6.82
CA GLY A 166 28.81 -43.11 -6.93
C GLY A 166 27.72 -42.05 -6.67
N ALA A 167 28.07 -40.79 -6.45
CA ALA A 167 27.08 -39.73 -6.32
C ALA A 167 26.50 -39.35 -7.69
N SER A 168 25.18 -39.40 -7.84
CA SER A 168 24.52 -38.96 -9.08
C SER A 168 24.49 -37.42 -9.18
N ARG A 169 24.43 -36.89 -10.41
CA ARG A 169 24.29 -35.44 -10.68
C ARG A 169 23.13 -34.82 -9.90
N GLY A 170 22.00 -35.53 -9.85
CA GLY A 170 20.81 -35.12 -9.10
C GLY A 170 21.03 -35.11 -7.59
N GLN A 171 21.77 -36.08 -7.04
CA GLN A 171 22.10 -36.11 -5.62
C GLN A 171 23.01 -34.94 -5.21
N VAL A 172 24.00 -34.62 -6.04
CA VAL A 172 24.87 -33.45 -5.81
C VAL A 172 24.05 -32.16 -5.83
N MET A 173 23.23 -31.98 -6.88
CA MET A 173 22.39 -30.79 -7.04
C MET A 173 21.43 -30.60 -5.87
N SER A 174 20.68 -31.65 -5.52
CA SER A 174 19.73 -31.62 -4.40
C SER A 174 20.41 -31.38 -3.05
N GLY A 175 21.64 -31.87 -2.85
CA GLY A 175 22.41 -31.61 -1.64
C GLY A 175 22.78 -30.13 -1.50
N LYS A 176 23.24 -29.50 -2.58
CA LYS A 176 23.57 -28.07 -2.62
C LYS A 176 22.32 -27.19 -2.42
N LEU A 177 21.22 -27.56 -3.06
CA LEU A 177 19.92 -26.89 -2.90
C LEU A 177 19.40 -27.00 -1.47
N LEU A 178 19.49 -28.18 -0.85
CA LEU A 178 19.05 -28.37 0.53
C LEU A 178 19.88 -27.51 1.50
N ALA A 179 21.20 -27.45 1.32
CA ALA A 179 22.07 -26.61 2.16
C ALA A 179 21.71 -25.12 2.05
N LEU A 180 21.66 -24.57 0.83
CA LEU A 180 21.36 -23.16 0.63
C LEU A 180 19.89 -22.85 0.98
N GLY A 181 18.97 -23.78 0.74
CA GLY A 181 17.57 -23.69 1.14
C GLY A 181 17.37 -23.62 2.65
N LEU A 182 18.14 -24.39 3.43
CA LEU A 182 18.13 -24.29 4.89
C LEU A 182 18.62 -22.93 5.38
N VAL A 183 19.62 -22.33 4.72
CA VAL A 183 20.07 -20.97 5.02
C VAL A 183 18.99 -19.94 4.66
N ALA A 184 18.32 -20.10 3.52
CA ALA A 184 17.19 -19.25 3.13
C ALA A 184 16.04 -19.32 4.14
N LEU A 185 15.71 -20.53 4.62
CA LEU A 185 14.72 -20.70 5.69
C LEU A 185 15.20 -20.03 6.98
N LEU A 186 16.43 -20.29 7.44
CA LEU A 186 16.98 -19.69 8.66
C LEU A 186 16.93 -18.16 8.65
N THR A 187 17.24 -17.56 7.50
CA THR A 187 17.24 -16.10 7.34
C THR A 187 15.83 -15.52 7.18
N GLY A 188 14.89 -16.30 6.63
CA GLY A 188 13.47 -15.93 6.53
C GLY A 188 12.66 -16.13 7.81
N LEU A 189 13.06 -17.08 8.67
CA LEU A 189 12.33 -17.45 9.89
C LEU A 189 12.03 -16.26 10.82
N PRO A 190 12.96 -15.33 11.10
CA PRO A 190 12.66 -14.15 11.93
C PRO A 190 11.55 -13.26 11.36
N ALA A 191 11.46 -13.11 10.04
CA ALA A 191 10.38 -12.36 9.41
C ALA A 191 9.05 -13.11 9.53
N MET A 192 9.07 -14.44 9.39
CA MET A 192 7.87 -15.28 9.55
C MET A 192 7.37 -15.31 11.00
N SER A 193 8.25 -15.29 11.99
CA SER A 193 7.83 -15.15 13.39
C SER A 193 7.22 -13.77 13.64
N GLY A 194 7.71 -12.71 12.99
CA GLY A 194 7.07 -11.40 12.95
C GLY A 194 5.63 -11.45 12.44
N LEU A 195 5.37 -12.17 11.34
CA LEU A 195 3.99 -12.42 10.87
C LEU A 195 3.16 -13.18 11.91
N ALA A 196 3.73 -14.20 12.56
CA ALA A 196 3.02 -14.93 13.62
C ALA A 196 2.66 -14.04 14.83
N LEU A 197 3.51 -13.08 15.20
CA LEU A 197 3.18 -12.09 16.23
C LEU A 197 2.01 -11.20 15.82
N ILE A 198 1.88 -10.88 14.53
CA ILE A 198 0.73 -10.13 13.98
C ILE A 198 -0.54 -11.00 14.01
N ALA A 199 -0.43 -12.31 13.81
CA ALA A 199 -1.57 -13.24 13.84
C ALA A 199 -2.31 -13.25 15.18
N GLY A 200 -1.62 -12.91 16.27
CA GLY A 200 -2.21 -12.80 17.61
C GLY A 200 -3.03 -11.53 17.84
N GLN A 201 -3.12 -10.62 16.88
CA GLN A 201 -3.95 -9.42 16.98
C GLN A 201 -5.42 -9.71 16.59
N PRO A 202 -6.39 -9.05 17.23
CA PRO A 202 -7.77 -9.05 16.75
C PRO A 202 -7.83 -8.62 15.28
N ASP A 203 -8.70 -9.27 14.50
CA ASP A 203 -8.93 -8.99 13.06
C ASP A 203 -7.74 -9.22 12.12
N ALA A 204 -6.70 -9.96 12.55
CA ALA A 204 -5.60 -10.35 11.67
C ALA A 204 -6.07 -11.32 10.55
N PRO A 205 -5.97 -10.95 9.26
CA PRO A 205 -6.57 -11.75 8.19
C PRO A 205 -5.64 -12.93 7.82
N ALA A 206 -5.98 -14.13 8.29
CA ALA A 206 -5.16 -15.34 8.14
C ALA A 206 -4.81 -15.69 6.68
N LEU A 207 -5.74 -15.49 5.74
CA LEU A 207 -5.52 -15.84 4.33
C LEU A 207 -4.49 -14.92 3.64
N PRO A 208 -4.59 -13.56 3.70
CA PRO A 208 -3.53 -12.66 3.27
C PRO A 208 -2.17 -12.95 3.91
N MET A 209 -2.14 -13.29 5.20
CA MET A 209 -0.90 -13.66 5.89
C MET A 209 -0.25 -14.91 5.30
N LEU A 210 -1.06 -15.93 5.01
CA LEU A 210 -0.59 -17.14 4.36
C LEU A 210 -0.03 -16.83 2.96
N MET A 211 -0.69 -15.95 2.20
CA MET A 211 -0.22 -15.55 0.87
C MET A 211 1.11 -14.79 0.91
N ILE A 212 1.30 -13.90 1.90
CA ILE A 212 2.61 -13.27 2.16
C ILE A 212 3.63 -14.37 2.47
N ALA A 213 3.37 -15.24 3.44
CA ALA A 213 4.31 -16.29 3.82
C ALA A 213 4.70 -17.18 2.62
N VAL A 214 3.73 -17.67 1.87
CA VAL A 214 3.98 -18.49 0.66
C VAL A 214 4.75 -17.71 -0.40
N GLY A 215 4.39 -16.45 -0.64
CA GLY A 215 5.08 -15.59 -1.62
C GLY A 215 6.55 -15.38 -1.30
N TYR A 216 6.87 -15.05 -0.05
CA TYR A 216 8.25 -14.84 0.38
C TYR A 216 9.05 -16.15 0.40
N LEU A 217 8.45 -17.26 0.85
CA LEU A 217 9.11 -18.57 0.79
C LEU A 217 9.38 -19.00 -0.65
N ALA A 218 8.42 -18.79 -1.57
CA ALA A 218 8.58 -19.07 -2.98
C ALA A 218 9.66 -18.18 -3.63
N TYR A 219 9.72 -16.91 -3.26
CA TYR A 219 10.74 -15.97 -3.73
C TYR A 219 12.15 -16.34 -3.25
N LEU A 220 12.31 -16.69 -1.98
CA LEU A 220 13.59 -17.16 -1.44
C LEU A 220 14.01 -18.48 -2.09
N ALA A 221 13.07 -19.41 -2.28
CA ALA A 221 13.31 -20.65 -3.01
C ALA A 221 13.72 -20.38 -4.47
N PHE A 222 13.08 -19.43 -5.14
CA PHE A 222 13.45 -19.00 -6.50
C PHE A 222 14.91 -18.55 -6.55
N TRP A 223 15.35 -17.71 -5.60
CA TRP A 223 16.75 -17.28 -5.52
C TRP A 223 17.71 -18.44 -5.28
N VAL A 224 17.37 -19.37 -4.38
CA VAL A 224 18.17 -20.59 -4.16
C VAL A 224 18.34 -21.38 -5.46
N LEU A 225 17.25 -21.58 -6.22
CA LEU A 225 17.31 -22.26 -7.52
C LEU A 225 18.19 -21.49 -8.52
N LEU A 226 17.96 -20.19 -8.67
CA LEU A 226 18.69 -19.34 -9.61
C LEU A 226 20.20 -19.34 -9.33
N ILE A 227 20.59 -19.22 -8.06
CA ILE A 227 21.99 -19.23 -7.63
C ILE A 227 22.67 -20.54 -8.03
N VAL A 228 22.03 -21.67 -7.75
CA VAL A 228 22.57 -22.99 -8.08
C VAL A 228 22.59 -23.22 -9.59
N ILE A 229 21.57 -22.77 -10.33
CA ILE A 229 21.51 -22.82 -11.80
C ILE A 229 22.67 -22.06 -12.43
N VAL A 230 22.89 -20.81 -12.01
CA VAL A 230 23.97 -19.97 -12.57
C VAL A 230 25.33 -20.55 -12.17
N SER A 231 25.50 -20.96 -10.91
CA SER A 231 26.73 -21.60 -10.44
C SER A 231 27.07 -22.87 -11.24
N ALA A 232 26.07 -23.70 -11.56
CA ALA A 232 26.25 -24.90 -12.37
C ALA A 232 26.46 -24.58 -13.87
N SER A 233 26.11 -23.38 -14.31
CA SER A 233 26.18 -22.99 -15.73
C SER A 233 27.52 -22.42 -16.14
N VAL A 234 28.37 -22.01 -15.19
CA VAL A 234 29.69 -21.42 -15.44
C VAL A 234 30.83 -22.32 -14.98
N ARG A 235 32.05 -22.05 -15.46
CA ARG A 235 33.26 -22.80 -15.07
C ARG A 235 33.97 -22.23 -13.84
N ARG A 236 34.00 -20.90 -13.70
CA ARG A 236 34.73 -20.21 -12.62
C ARG A 236 33.76 -19.62 -11.62
N SER A 237 34.12 -19.69 -10.34
CA SER A 237 33.29 -19.13 -9.27
C SER A 237 33.12 -17.61 -9.41
N ARG A 238 34.14 -16.89 -9.87
CA ARG A 238 34.09 -15.44 -10.14
C ARG A 238 32.99 -15.07 -11.14
N ASP A 239 32.83 -15.84 -12.20
CA ASP A 239 31.85 -15.54 -13.26
C ASP A 239 30.41 -15.72 -12.75
N ALA A 240 30.18 -16.73 -11.89
CA ALA A 240 28.89 -16.93 -11.25
C ALA A 240 28.51 -15.73 -10.36
N LEU A 241 29.47 -15.23 -9.58
CA LEU A 241 29.26 -14.08 -8.71
C LEU A 241 28.89 -12.84 -9.53
N LEU A 242 29.66 -12.52 -10.57
CA LEU A 242 29.40 -11.35 -11.43
C LEU A 242 28.03 -11.45 -12.12
N ALA A 243 27.68 -12.62 -12.65
CA ALA A 243 26.38 -12.84 -13.29
C ALA A 243 25.22 -12.69 -12.28
N LEU A 244 25.31 -13.29 -11.11
CA LEU A 244 24.26 -13.23 -10.08
C LEU A 244 24.08 -11.82 -9.52
N VAL A 245 25.16 -11.10 -9.25
CA VAL A 245 25.10 -9.70 -8.82
C VAL A 245 24.51 -8.81 -9.92
N GLY A 246 24.87 -9.04 -11.19
CA GLY A 246 24.27 -8.35 -12.32
C GLY A 246 22.77 -8.59 -12.45
N ILE A 247 22.32 -9.85 -12.34
CA ILE A 247 20.89 -10.21 -12.34
C ILE A 247 20.18 -9.57 -11.16
N TRP A 248 20.77 -9.60 -9.97
CA TRP A 248 20.24 -8.93 -8.77
C TRP A 248 20.09 -7.42 -8.98
N ALA A 249 21.13 -6.75 -9.48
CA ALA A 249 21.11 -5.32 -9.72
C ALA A 249 20.02 -4.93 -10.73
N VAL A 250 19.88 -5.69 -11.81
CA VAL A 250 18.84 -5.44 -12.82
C VAL A 250 17.45 -5.72 -12.26
N ALA A 251 17.23 -6.89 -11.67
CA ALA A 251 15.92 -7.33 -11.21
C ALA A 251 15.41 -6.51 -10.01
N ILE A 252 16.27 -6.19 -9.04
CA ILE A 252 15.88 -5.59 -7.76
C ILE A 252 16.05 -4.07 -7.72
N ILE A 253 17.01 -3.51 -8.47
CA ILE A 253 17.28 -2.06 -8.46
C ILE A 253 16.78 -1.41 -9.76
N LEU A 254 17.29 -1.86 -10.91
CA LEU A 254 17.10 -1.15 -12.18
C LEU A 254 15.65 -1.21 -12.66
N ILE A 255 15.07 -2.40 -12.79
CA ILE A 255 13.70 -2.58 -13.30
C ILE A 255 12.68 -1.87 -12.39
N PRO A 256 12.69 -2.03 -11.04
CA PRO A 256 11.75 -1.33 -10.18
C PRO A 256 11.93 0.19 -10.18
N ARG A 257 13.11 0.70 -10.56
CA ARG A 257 13.35 2.14 -10.70
C ARG A 257 12.80 2.68 -12.02
N ILE A 258 13.00 1.96 -13.13
CA ILE A 258 12.63 2.41 -14.47
C ILE A 258 11.14 2.17 -14.78
N ALA A 259 10.53 1.11 -14.25
CA ALA A 259 9.15 0.75 -14.59
C ALA A 259 8.13 1.89 -14.27
N PRO A 260 8.19 2.58 -13.11
CA PRO A 260 7.32 3.72 -12.85
C PRO A 260 7.57 4.91 -13.80
N ASP A 261 8.81 5.17 -14.20
CA ASP A 261 9.16 6.25 -15.14
C ASP A 261 8.57 5.97 -16.53
N ILE A 262 8.66 4.71 -17.01
CA ILE A 262 8.01 4.28 -18.24
C ILE A 262 6.49 4.42 -18.13
N ALA A 263 5.91 3.94 -17.02
CA ALA A 263 4.46 4.02 -16.79
C ALA A 263 3.96 5.47 -16.77
N SER A 264 4.70 6.39 -16.13
CA SER A 264 4.33 7.80 -16.05
C SER A 264 4.44 8.54 -17.38
N THR A 265 5.36 8.13 -18.23
CA THR A 265 5.49 8.64 -19.60
C THR A 265 4.37 8.10 -20.49
N ALA A 266 4.03 6.81 -20.37
CA ALA A 266 2.98 6.16 -21.16
C ALA A 266 1.57 6.63 -20.78
N VAL A 267 1.34 6.97 -19.51
CA VAL A 267 0.06 7.48 -19.01
C VAL A 267 0.31 8.79 -18.25
N PRO A 268 0.38 9.95 -18.93
CA PRO A 268 0.62 11.22 -18.27
C PRO A 268 -0.48 11.56 -17.24
N LEU A 269 -0.06 12.01 -16.06
CA LEU A 269 -0.96 12.56 -15.03
C LEU A 269 -0.98 14.08 -15.12
N ARG A 270 -2.16 14.69 -14.89
CA ARG A 270 -2.25 16.13 -14.69
C ARG A 270 -1.52 16.48 -13.40
N ASN A 271 -0.65 17.48 -13.46
CA ASN A 271 -0.04 17.99 -12.23
C ASN A 271 -1.09 18.76 -11.41
N ARG A 272 -0.76 19.03 -10.13
CA ARG A 272 -1.68 19.70 -9.19
C ARG A 272 -2.24 21.01 -9.75
N LEU A 273 -1.39 21.85 -10.32
CA LEU A 273 -1.78 23.15 -10.87
C LEU A 273 -2.74 22.99 -12.06
N GLN A 274 -2.47 22.05 -12.97
CA GLN A 274 -3.34 21.77 -14.11
C GLN A 274 -4.73 21.29 -13.65
N THR A 275 -4.77 20.44 -12.63
CA THR A 275 -6.02 19.96 -12.04
C THR A 275 -6.80 21.10 -11.37
N GLU A 276 -6.14 21.94 -10.56
CA GLU A 276 -6.75 23.10 -9.90
C GLU A 276 -7.31 24.11 -10.93
N ILE A 277 -6.56 24.41 -12.00
CA ILE A 277 -7.02 25.29 -13.09
C ILE A 277 -8.24 24.70 -13.81
N ALA A 278 -8.24 23.39 -14.08
CA ALA A 278 -9.33 22.73 -14.77
C ALA A 278 -10.60 22.69 -13.92
N ILE A 279 -10.47 22.37 -12.62
CA ILE A 279 -11.54 22.43 -11.64
C ILE A 279 -12.11 23.86 -11.54
N ALA A 280 -11.25 24.89 -11.38
CA ALA A 280 -11.70 26.28 -11.27
C ALA A 280 -12.40 26.80 -12.55
N ARG A 281 -12.02 26.29 -13.72
CA ARG A 281 -12.70 26.58 -14.98
C ARG A 281 -14.08 25.94 -15.04
N ASP A 282 -14.19 24.65 -14.67
CA ASP A 282 -15.44 23.92 -14.74
C ASP A 282 -16.43 24.33 -13.63
N LEU A 283 -15.94 24.69 -12.44
CA LEU A 283 -16.76 25.29 -11.37
C LEU A 283 -17.50 26.53 -11.87
N ARG A 284 -16.80 27.44 -12.59
CA ARG A 284 -17.42 28.63 -13.18
C ARG A 284 -18.51 28.33 -14.21
N ARG A 285 -18.53 27.12 -14.78
CA ARG A 285 -19.54 26.68 -15.75
C ARG A 285 -20.77 26.03 -15.10
N LEU A 286 -20.64 25.55 -13.86
CA LEU A 286 -21.75 24.94 -13.11
C LEU A 286 -22.76 25.98 -12.60
N GLY A 287 -22.32 27.23 -12.52
CA GLY A 287 -23.13 28.36 -12.08
C GLY A 287 -22.65 28.94 -10.77
N ASP A 288 -23.17 30.12 -10.42
CA ASP A 288 -22.84 30.82 -9.17
C ASP A 288 -24.06 30.92 -8.24
N THR A 289 -23.97 30.29 -7.06
CA THR A 289 -25.03 30.32 -6.04
C THR A 289 -25.32 31.73 -5.53
N HIS A 290 -24.38 32.66 -5.68
CA HIS A 290 -24.51 34.05 -5.26
C HIS A 290 -25.03 34.96 -6.37
N ASN A 291 -25.13 34.46 -7.59
CA ASN A 291 -25.70 35.19 -8.72
C ASN A 291 -27.20 34.89 -8.85
N PRO A 292 -28.10 35.83 -8.53
CA PRO A 292 -29.53 35.63 -8.67
C PRO A 292 -29.98 35.40 -10.12
N ASP A 293 -29.16 35.83 -11.10
CA ASP A 293 -29.40 35.66 -12.53
C ASP A 293 -28.76 34.38 -13.09
N ASP A 294 -28.16 33.52 -12.27
CA ASP A 294 -27.65 32.25 -12.75
C ASP A 294 -28.79 31.37 -13.31
N PRO A 295 -28.72 30.88 -14.56
CA PRO A 295 -29.79 30.09 -15.17
C PRO A 295 -30.13 28.81 -14.40
N HIS A 296 -29.12 28.12 -13.86
CA HIS A 296 -29.30 26.88 -13.12
C HIS A 296 -29.99 27.14 -11.78
N TYR A 297 -29.47 28.08 -10.99
CA TYR A 297 -30.04 28.37 -9.66
C TYR A 297 -31.40 29.07 -9.74
N ARG A 298 -31.65 29.85 -10.78
CA ARG A 298 -32.98 30.39 -11.06
C ARG A 298 -33.99 29.29 -11.39
N ALA A 299 -33.62 28.33 -12.25
CA ALA A 299 -34.46 27.18 -12.56
C ALA A 299 -34.73 26.33 -11.33
N PHE A 300 -33.69 26.09 -10.51
CA PHE A 300 -33.81 25.39 -9.23
C PHE A 300 -34.77 26.12 -8.26
N LYS A 301 -34.60 27.42 -8.07
CA LYS A 301 -35.51 28.26 -7.26
C LYS A 301 -36.97 28.10 -7.70
N GLN A 302 -37.24 28.27 -8.99
CA GLN A 302 -38.59 28.15 -9.53
C GLN A 302 -39.16 26.75 -9.38
N ALA A 303 -38.34 25.71 -9.58
CA ALA A 303 -38.76 24.32 -9.38
C ALA A 303 -39.10 24.05 -7.91
N THR A 304 -38.32 24.58 -6.97
CA THR A 304 -38.60 24.49 -5.53
C THR A 304 -39.92 25.18 -5.17
N LEU A 305 -40.11 26.43 -5.59
CA LEU A 305 -41.37 27.17 -5.36
C LEU A 305 -42.59 26.42 -5.90
N ARG A 306 -42.51 25.91 -7.14
CA ARG A 306 -43.57 25.08 -7.74
C ARG A 306 -43.82 23.80 -6.96
N ARG A 307 -42.76 23.12 -6.49
CA ARG A 307 -42.87 21.88 -5.72
C ARG A 307 -43.64 22.07 -4.41
N TYR A 308 -43.48 23.23 -3.76
CA TYR A 308 -44.18 23.57 -2.52
C TYR A 308 -45.48 24.36 -2.75
N GLY A 309 -45.85 24.66 -4.00
CA GLY A 309 -47.08 25.38 -4.33
C GLY A 309 -47.10 26.85 -3.92
N VAL A 310 -45.95 27.47 -3.69
CA VAL A 310 -45.81 28.87 -3.23
C VAL A 310 -45.14 29.75 -4.28
N THR A 311 -45.31 31.07 -4.18
CA THR A 311 -44.74 32.03 -5.13
C THR A 311 -43.53 32.78 -4.58
N ARG A 312 -43.38 32.85 -3.26
CA ARG A 312 -42.28 33.55 -2.58
C ARG A 312 -41.47 32.60 -1.72
N LEU A 313 -40.20 32.96 -1.47
CA LEU A 313 -39.30 32.16 -0.64
C LEU A 313 -39.72 32.19 0.84
N GLU A 314 -40.32 33.29 1.29
CA GLU A 314 -40.76 33.45 2.68
C GLU A 314 -41.93 32.54 3.04
N ASP A 315 -42.69 32.10 2.03
CA ASP A 315 -43.84 31.21 2.20
C ASP A 315 -43.43 29.73 2.21
N LEU A 316 -42.14 29.41 2.01
CA LEU A 316 -41.67 28.03 2.03
C LEU A 316 -41.71 27.47 3.46
N PRO A 317 -42.18 26.22 3.65
CA PRO A 317 -42.16 25.56 4.95
C PRO A 317 -40.75 25.13 5.40
N VAL A 318 -39.74 25.34 4.55
CA VAL A 318 -38.35 25.00 4.77
C VAL A 318 -37.46 26.16 4.31
N ASN A 319 -36.29 26.28 4.89
CA ASN A 319 -35.35 27.34 4.54
C ASN A 319 -34.63 27.05 3.23
N TYR A 320 -34.90 27.92 2.25
CA TYR A 320 -34.36 27.83 0.91
C TYR A 320 -32.82 27.83 0.84
N LYS A 321 -32.12 28.52 1.75
CA LYS A 321 -30.65 28.54 1.76
C LYS A 321 -30.05 27.16 2.07
N GLY A 322 -30.70 26.38 2.94
CA GLY A 322 -30.30 24.99 3.18
C GLY A 322 -30.46 24.14 1.93
N LEU A 323 -31.61 24.23 1.23
CA LEU A 323 -31.84 23.54 -0.04
C LEU A 323 -30.85 23.96 -1.13
N LEU A 324 -30.53 25.25 -1.22
CA LEU A 324 -29.54 25.79 -2.13
C LEU A 324 -28.14 25.25 -1.83
N GLY A 325 -27.76 25.18 -0.55
CA GLY A 325 -26.50 24.58 -0.10
C GLY A 325 -26.39 23.09 -0.45
N MET A 326 -27.48 22.33 -0.30
CA MET A 326 -27.54 20.91 -0.70
C MET A 326 -27.29 20.74 -2.21
N GLU A 327 -27.94 21.55 -3.05
CA GLU A 327 -27.79 21.50 -4.50
C GLU A 327 -26.41 21.98 -4.95
N GLY A 328 -25.90 23.07 -4.37
CA GLY A 328 -24.54 23.54 -4.62
C GLY A 328 -23.50 22.47 -4.29
N GLU A 329 -23.58 21.86 -3.11
CA GLU A 329 -22.66 20.80 -2.70
C GLU A 329 -22.77 19.55 -3.59
N ARG A 330 -23.98 19.20 -4.05
CA ARG A 330 -24.18 18.09 -4.99
C ARG A 330 -23.44 18.31 -6.31
N LEU A 331 -23.53 19.52 -6.87
CA LEU A 331 -22.86 19.86 -8.12
C LEU A 331 -21.34 19.92 -7.97
N THR A 332 -20.84 20.56 -6.92
CA THR A 332 -19.39 20.70 -6.68
C THR A 332 -18.75 19.36 -6.35
N SER A 333 -19.38 18.53 -5.50
CA SER A 333 -18.87 17.20 -5.15
C SER A 333 -18.83 16.29 -6.37
N ALA A 334 -19.89 16.29 -7.20
CA ALA A 334 -19.90 15.52 -8.44
C ALA A 334 -18.79 15.93 -9.42
N LEU A 335 -18.43 17.22 -9.44
CA LEU A 335 -17.29 17.70 -10.22
C LEU A 335 -15.97 17.16 -9.67
N PHE A 336 -15.74 17.27 -8.36
CA PHE A 336 -14.53 16.78 -7.72
C PHE A 336 -14.38 15.26 -7.90
N ASP A 337 -15.45 14.49 -7.70
CA ASP A 337 -15.48 13.04 -7.91
C ASP A 337 -15.10 12.64 -9.33
N ARG A 338 -15.53 13.41 -10.34
CA ARG A 338 -15.12 13.18 -11.73
C ARG A 338 -13.61 13.33 -11.90
N TYR A 339 -13.04 14.44 -11.40
CA TYR A 339 -11.60 14.68 -11.48
C TYR A 339 -10.77 13.67 -10.69
N ALA A 340 -11.24 13.30 -9.49
CA ALA A 340 -10.61 12.25 -8.67
C ALA A 340 -10.67 10.89 -9.39
N GLY A 341 -11.82 10.52 -9.95
CA GLY A 341 -12.01 9.30 -10.73
C GLY A 341 -11.11 9.22 -11.96
N GLU A 342 -10.97 10.30 -12.73
CA GLU A 342 -10.03 10.40 -13.85
C GLU A 342 -8.58 10.17 -13.41
N SER A 343 -8.17 10.81 -12.30
CA SER A 343 -6.84 10.66 -11.71
C SER A 343 -6.59 9.21 -11.24
N PHE A 344 -7.53 8.64 -10.48
CA PHE A 344 -7.41 7.26 -10.00
C PHE A 344 -7.39 6.24 -11.13
N ALA A 345 -8.17 6.46 -12.20
CA ALA A 345 -8.14 5.60 -13.38
C ALA A 345 -6.77 5.66 -14.09
N ALA A 346 -6.18 6.85 -14.20
CA ALA A 346 -4.84 7.02 -14.78
C ALA A 346 -3.75 6.36 -13.91
N GLN A 347 -3.78 6.56 -12.60
CA GLN A 347 -2.85 5.92 -11.65
C GLN A 347 -3.01 4.39 -11.64
N ALA A 348 -4.24 3.87 -11.73
CA ALA A 348 -4.48 2.43 -11.85
C ALA A 348 -3.89 1.86 -13.15
N ARG A 349 -3.95 2.58 -14.27
CA ARG A 349 -3.27 2.18 -15.51
C ARG A 349 -1.75 2.18 -15.37
N GLN A 350 -1.18 3.20 -14.72
CA GLN A 350 0.27 3.23 -14.43
C GLN A 350 0.69 2.03 -13.58
N ASN A 351 -0.04 1.74 -12.50
CA ASN A 351 0.28 0.61 -11.62
C ASN A 351 0.19 -0.73 -12.36
N ARG A 352 -0.80 -0.94 -13.24
CA ARG A 352 -0.87 -2.15 -14.06
C ARG A 352 0.36 -2.31 -14.98
N LEU A 353 0.89 -1.21 -15.53
CA LEU A 353 2.12 -1.26 -16.33
C LEU A 353 3.33 -1.64 -15.47
N VAL A 354 3.42 -1.10 -14.24
CA VAL A 354 4.46 -1.49 -13.27
C VAL A 354 4.31 -2.96 -12.88
N ASP A 355 3.10 -3.41 -12.53
CA ASP A 355 2.82 -4.81 -12.17
C ASP A 355 3.16 -5.78 -13.31
N ALA A 356 2.91 -5.39 -14.57
CA ALA A 356 3.29 -6.18 -15.74
C ALA A 356 4.81 -6.38 -15.86
N ALA A 357 5.63 -5.42 -15.38
CA ALA A 357 7.07 -5.60 -15.27
C ALA A 357 7.47 -6.68 -14.25
N GLY A 358 6.54 -7.17 -13.44
CA GLY A 358 6.69 -8.37 -12.60
C GLY A 358 7.03 -9.64 -13.40
N LEU A 359 6.66 -9.70 -14.68
CA LEU A 359 7.08 -10.76 -15.59
C LEU A 359 8.59 -10.75 -15.91
N LEU A 360 9.25 -9.60 -15.72
CA LEU A 360 10.70 -9.44 -15.89
C LEU A 360 11.44 -9.38 -14.56
N SER A 361 10.76 -8.96 -13.49
CA SER A 361 11.31 -8.82 -12.15
C SER A 361 10.45 -9.53 -11.09
N PRO A 362 10.92 -10.65 -10.50
CA PRO A 362 10.15 -11.34 -9.46
C PRO A 362 9.94 -10.49 -8.20
N VAL A 363 10.77 -9.47 -7.94
CA VAL A 363 10.57 -8.58 -6.79
C VAL A 363 9.39 -7.63 -6.99
N ILE A 364 9.09 -7.21 -8.23
CA ILE A 364 7.90 -6.38 -8.50
C ILE A 364 6.64 -7.20 -8.22
N ALA A 365 6.59 -8.45 -8.69
CA ALA A 365 5.47 -9.35 -8.43
C ALA A 365 5.30 -9.62 -6.92
N LEU A 366 6.41 -9.84 -6.19
CA LEU A 366 6.39 -10.02 -4.74
C LEU A 366 5.92 -8.76 -4.00
N ARG A 367 6.35 -7.56 -4.41
CA ARG A 367 5.89 -6.29 -3.84
C ARG A 367 4.40 -6.09 -4.06
N SER A 368 3.92 -6.33 -5.28
CA SER A 368 2.50 -6.22 -5.62
C SER A 368 1.65 -7.16 -4.75
N LEU A 369 2.04 -8.43 -4.64
CA LEU A 369 1.44 -9.41 -3.71
C LEU A 369 1.45 -8.93 -2.25
N SER A 370 2.61 -8.49 -1.77
CA SER A 370 2.84 -8.14 -0.36
C SER A 370 2.03 -6.91 0.07
N MET A 371 2.05 -5.85 -0.74
CA MET A 371 1.29 -4.61 -0.47
C MET A 371 -0.23 -4.84 -0.60
N ALA A 372 -0.69 -5.59 -1.60
CA ALA A 372 -2.10 -5.90 -1.78
C ALA A 372 -2.66 -6.74 -0.63
N ALA A 373 -1.91 -7.74 -0.16
CA ALA A 373 -2.27 -8.54 1.01
C ALA A 373 -2.29 -7.71 2.30
N ALA A 374 -1.45 -6.68 2.40
CA ALA A 374 -1.33 -5.82 3.58
C ALA A 374 -2.32 -4.63 3.61
N ASP A 375 -3.12 -4.42 2.55
CA ASP A 375 -3.95 -3.21 2.35
C ASP A 375 -3.13 -1.89 2.29
N THR A 376 -1.84 -2.01 1.97
CA THR A 376 -0.89 -0.87 1.89
C THR A 376 -0.52 -0.52 0.45
N ASP A 377 -1.29 -1.03 -0.52
CA ASP A 377 -1.17 -0.69 -1.92
C ASP A 377 -1.96 0.57 -2.29
N PHE A 378 -1.85 0.99 -3.54
CA PHE A 378 -2.61 2.12 -4.06
C PHE A 378 -4.13 1.92 -3.96
N ALA A 379 -4.62 0.69 -4.13
CA ALA A 379 -6.05 0.40 -4.01
C ALA A 379 -6.56 0.61 -2.58
N GLY A 380 -5.78 0.22 -1.57
CA GLY A 380 -6.06 0.50 -0.16
C GLY A 380 -6.14 1.99 0.14
N HIS A 381 -5.18 2.76 -0.37
CA HIS A 381 -5.21 4.23 -0.23
C HIS A 381 -6.45 4.85 -0.91
N ARG A 382 -6.77 4.44 -2.14
CA ARG A 382 -7.96 4.89 -2.87
C ARG A 382 -9.25 4.60 -2.09
N ARG A 383 -9.39 3.39 -1.54
CA ARG A 383 -10.57 3.02 -0.73
C ARG A 383 -10.79 3.97 0.44
N PHE A 384 -9.71 4.37 1.12
CA PHE A 384 -9.80 5.35 2.20
C PHE A 384 -10.31 6.71 1.71
N LEU A 385 -9.76 7.22 0.60
CA LEU A 385 -10.20 8.50 0.04
C LEU A 385 -11.67 8.48 -0.42
N GLU A 386 -12.12 7.39 -1.05
CA GLU A 386 -13.52 7.24 -1.50
C GLU A 386 -14.49 7.16 -0.30
N GLN A 387 -14.13 6.43 0.76
CA GLN A 387 -14.94 6.37 1.99
C GLN A 387 -14.96 7.72 2.73
N ALA A 388 -13.81 8.40 2.79
CA ALA A 388 -13.69 9.73 3.36
C ALA A 388 -14.58 10.75 2.64
N GLU A 389 -14.57 10.73 1.30
CA GLU A 389 -15.42 11.60 0.48
C GLU A 389 -16.91 11.29 0.66
N THR A 390 -17.27 10.01 0.66
CA THR A 390 -18.66 9.57 0.90
C THR A 390 -19.16 10.08 2.25
N TYR A 391 -18.33 9.98 3.29
CA TYR A 391 -18.65 10.49 4.62
C TYR A 391 -18.72 12.02 4.65
N ARG A 392 -17.74 12.72 4.05
CA ARG A 392 -17.71 14.18 3.94
C ARG A 392 -18.98 14.72 3.28
N TYR A 393 -19.35 14.16 2.13
CA TYR A 393 -20.57 14.54 1.43
C TYR A 393 -21.82 14.30 2.29
N ALA A 394 -21.93 13.14 2.93
CA ALA A 394 -23.05 12.83 3.82
C ALA A 394 -23.13 13.79 5.02
N LEU A 395 -22.00 14.14 5.62
CA LEU A 395 -21.91 15.10 6.73
C LEU A 395 -22.41 16.48 6.28
N VAL A 396 -21.89 17.00 5.17
CA VAL A 396 -22.29 18.32 4.64
C VAL A 396 -23.78 18.34 4.27
N GLN A 397 -24.30 17.27 3.65
CA GLN A 397 -25.72 17.18 3.31
C GLN A 397 -26.62 17.14 4.56
N ARG A 398 -26.21 16.49 5.65
CA ARG A 398 -26.93 16.52 6.94
C ARG A 398 -26.95 17.92 7.53
N LEU A 399 -25.81 18.63 7.51
CA LEU A 399 -25.71 20.01 8.01
C LEU A 399 -26.54 20.99 7.18
N ASN A 400 -26.54 20.85 5.85
CA ASN A 400 -27.39 21.67 4.98
C ASN A 400 -28.89 21.35 5.14
N ARG A 401 -29.24 20.09 5.37
CA ARG A 401 -30.62 19.69 5.71
C ARG A 401 -31.06 20.30 7.04
N MET A 402 -30.20 20.26 8.06
CA MET A 402 -30.45 20.91 9.34
C MET A 402 -30.69 22.42 9.19
N GLN A 403 -29.96 23.10 8.31
CA GLN A 403 -30.27 24.49 7.98
C GLN A 403 -31.64 24.64 7.32
N ALA A 404 -32.03 23.71 6.45
CA ALA A 404 -33.31 23.76 5.76
C ALA A 404 -34.51 23.50 6.70
N GLU A 405 -34.35 22.62 7.68
CA GLU A 405 -35.43 22.11 8.53
C GLU A 405 -35.50 22.84 9.89
N ASP A 406 -34.36 23.18 10.49
CA ASP A 406 -34.29 23.67 11.89
C ASP A 406 -34.00 25.17 12.01
N VAL A 407 -33.75 25.88 10.90
CA VAL A 407 -33.54 27.34 10.88
C VAL A 407 -34.56 27.97 9.94
N THR A 408 -35.42 28.87 10.43
CA THR A 408 -36.41 29.52 9.58
C THR A 408 -35.75 30.43 8.54
N TYR A 409 -36.35 30.56 7.35
CA TYR A 409 -35.81 31.45 6.30
C TYR A 409 -35.74 32.90 6.78
N ALA A 410 -36.77 33.37 7.48
CA ALA A 410 -36.86 34.71 8.04
C ALA A 410 -35.72 34.99 9.04
N ASP A 411 -35.45 34.05 9.95
CA ASP A 411 -34.33 34.21 10.89
C ASP A 411 -32.99 34.20 10.17
N ASP A 412 -32.78 33.32 9.17
CA ASP A 412 -31.51 33.19 8.42
C ASP A 412 -31.16 34.48 7.63
N VAL A 413 -32.15 35.21 7.13
CA VAL A 413 -31.92 36.49 6.43
C VAL A 413 -31.91 37.72 7.36
N ALA A 414 -32.35 37.60 8.61
CA ALA A 414 -32.42 38.73 9.54
C ALA A 414 -31.04 39.34 9.85
N VAL A 415 -30.98 40.67 10.00
CA VAL A 415 -29.77 41.44 10.34
C VAL A 415 -29.94 42.29 11.60
N ASP A 416 -31.06 42.16 12.29
CA ASP A 416 -31.36 42.89 13.52
C ASP A 416 -30.54 42.42 14.74
N ALA A 417 -30.66 43.16 15.83
CA ALA A 417 -30.07 42.79 17.10
C ALA A 417 -30.64 41.42 17.58
N GLY A 418 -29.75 40.44 17.74
CA GLY A 418 -30.12 39.09 18.17
C GLY A 418 -30.34 38.09 17.02
N ALA A 419 -30.32 38.53 15.75
CA ALA A 419 -30.45 37.65 14.60
C ALA A 419 -29.45 36.49 14.61
N ASP A 420 -28.17 36.73 14.94
CA ASP A 420 -27.17 35.65 15.02
C ASP A 420 -27.51 34.59 16.07
N ARG A 421 -28.26 34.92 17.13
CA ARG A 421 -28.69 33.94 18.13
C ARG A 421 -29.85 33.08 17.61
N ARG A 422 -30.83 33.69 16.94
CA ARG A 422 -32.01 32.98 16.38
C ARG A 422 -31.65 32.03 15.24
N LYS A 423 -30.52 32.29 14.57
CA LYS A 423 -29.94 31.46 13.50
C LYS A 423 -29.20 30.20 13.99
N ARG A 424 -29.06 29.97 15.30
CA ARG A 424 -28.26 28.87 15.84
C ARG A 424 -29.14 27.66 16.15
N VAL A 425 -28.61 26.48 15.85
CA VAL A 425 -29.16 25.20 16.31
C VAL A 425 -28.38 24.74 17.54
N SER A 426 -29.03 23.97 18.42
CA SER A 426 -28.44 23.45 19.65
C SER A 426 -27.16 22.66 19.40
N GLY A 427 -26.17 22.80 20.28
CA GLY A 427 -24.96 21.96 20.29
C GLY A 427 -25.23 20.46 20.37
N GLY A 428 -26.37 20.05 20.96
CA GLY A 428 -26.78 18.63 21.01
C GLY A 428 -27.04 18.01 19.63
N SER A 429 -27.20 18.83 18.58
CA SER A 429 -27.35 18.35 17.21
C SER A 429 -26.03 17.84 16.61
N TRP A 430 -24.88 18.34 17.06
CA TRP A 430 -23.56 17.87 16.61
C TRP A 430 -23.24 16.49 17.21
N GLN A 431 -23.60 16.28 18.47
CA GLN A 431 -23.42 15.01 19.21
C GLN A 431 -24.19 13.82 18.59
N GLN A 432 -25.19 14.09 17.75
CA GLN A 432 -25.97 13.07 17.04
C GLN A 432 -25.40 12.76 15.65
N MET A 433 -24.33 13.44 15.23
CA MET A 433 -23.67 13.15 13.97
C MET A 433 -22.89 11.83 14.08
N PRO A 434 -22.97 10.95 13.08
CA PRO A 434 -22.23 9.70 13.12
C PRO A 434 -20.73 9.98 12.93
N ASP A 435 -19.91 9.27 13.68
CA ASP A 435 -18.47 9.28 13.48
C ASP A 435 -18.06 8.64 12.16
N PHE A 436 -16.91 9.07 11.63
CA PHE A 436 -16.27 8.38 10.52
C PHE A 436 -15.66 7.06 11.00
N ILE A 437 -16.13 5.96 10.42
CA ILE A 437 -15.57 4.62 10.64
C ILE A 437 -15.07 4.09 9.31
N PHE A 438 -13.76 3.84 9.22
CA PHE A 438 -13.17 3.23 8.04
C PHE A 438 -13.48 1.74 7.98
N HIS A 439 -14.17 1.31 6.92
CA HIS A 439 -14.52 -0.07 6.69
C HIS A 439 -13.40 -0.75 5.91
N ARG A 440 -12.69 -1.67 6.60
CA ARG A 440 -11.61 -2.44 5.99
C ARG A 440 -12.15 -3.48 5.00
N PRO A 441 -11.41 -3.76 3.91
CA PRO A 441 -11.75 -4.87 3.03
C PRO A 441 -11.65 -6.20 3.80
N SER A 442 -12.45 -7.18 3.40
CA SER A 442 -12.36 -8.52 3.97
C SER A 442 -11.04 -9.18 3.61
N GLY A 443 -10.58 -10.13 4.44
CA GLY A 443 -9.38 -10.92 4.14
C GLY A 443 -9.46 -11.66 2.79
N GLN A 444 -10.67 -12.01 2.33
CA GLN A 444 -10.88 -12.62 1.02
C GLN A 444 -10.63 -11.64 -0.13
N MET A 445 -11.08 -10.38 0.01
CA MET A 445 -10.82 -9.35 -0.99
C MET A 445 -9.33 -9.02 -1.10
N LEU A 446 -8.64 -8.92 0.05
CA LEU A 446 -7.19 -8.71 0.08
C LEU A 446 -6.43 -9.89 -0.55
N ALA A 447 -6.84 -11.12 -0.25
CA ALA A 447 -6.26 -12.31 -0.85
C ALA A 447 -6.47 -12.37 -2.37
N ALA A 448 -7.68 -12.05 -2.84
CA ALA A 448 -7.98 -11.99 -4.27
C ALA A 448 -7.15 -10.91 -4.98
N ALA A 449 -6.96 -9.74 -4.36
CA ALA A 449 -6.11 -8.68 -4.89
C ALA A 449 -4.63 -9.09 -4.95
N ALA A 450 -4.17 -9.90 -4.01
CA ALA A 450 -2.78 -10.36 -3.94
C ALA A 450 -2.47 -11.54 -4.88
N LEU A 451 -3.49 -12.28 -5.32
CA LEU A 451 -3.35 -13.51 -6.11
C LEU A 451 -2.57 -13.36 -7.41
N PRO A 452 -2.75 -12.31 -8.24
CA PRO A 452 -1.98 -12.14 -9.46
C PRO A 452 -0.47 -12.08 -9.21
N GLY A 453 -0.04 -11.33 -8.19
CA GLY A 453 1.37 -11.25 -7.80
C GLY A 453 1.91 -12.62 -7.35
N LEU A 454 1.12 -13.37 -6.57
CA LEU A 454 1.48 -14.72 -6.14
C LEU A 454 1.64 -15.68 -7.33
N ILE A 455 0.73 -15.65 -8.31
CA ILE A 455 0.81 -16.48 -9.52
C ILE A 455 2.11 -16.20 -10.27
N VAL A 456 2.50 -14.93 -10.42
CA VAL A 456 3.75 -14.58 -11.12
C VAL A 456 4.99 -15.05 -10.34
N VAL A 457 5.01 -14.91 -9.00
CA VAL A 457 6.11 -15.41 -8.17
C VAL A 457 6.22 -16.94 -8.25
N ILE A 458 5.10 -17.66 -8.18
CA ILE A 458 5.08 -19.11 -8.35
C ILE A 458 5.49 -19.52 -9.78
N GLY A 459 5.08 -18.75 -10.78
CA GLY A 459 5.51 -18.93 -12.18
C GLY A 459 7.02 -18.83 -12.35
N TRP A 460 7.66 -17.83 -11.71
CA TRP A 460 9.12 -17.71 -11.66
C TRP A 460 9.80 -18.90 -10.99
N LEU A 461 9.25 -19.36 -9.85
CA LEU A 461 9.76 -20.53 -9.15
C LEU A 461 9.64 -21.80 -10.01
N ALA A 462 8.50 -22.01 -10.66
CA ALA A 462 8.26 -23.14 -11.56
C ALA A 462 9.21 -23.10 -12.78
N LEU A 463 9.40 -21.93 -13.39
CA LEU A 463 10.35 -21.73 -14.48
C LEU A 463 11.79 -22.07 -14.04
N ALA A 464 12.20 -21.57 -12.87
CA ALA A 464 13.51 -21.89 -12.31
C ALA A 464 13.67 -23.40 -12.04
N ALA A 465 12.64 -24.07 -11.52
CA ALA A 465 12.66 -25.51 -11.30
C ALA A 465 12.81 -26.30 -12.62
N LEU A 466 12.11 -25.90 -13.68
CA LEU A 466 12.25 -26.51 -15.02
C LEU A 466 13.65 -26.29 -15.60
N LEU A 467 14.21 -25.09 -15.45
CA LEU A 467 15.57 -24.79 -15.89
C LEU A 467 16.61 -25.60 -15.11
N LEU A 468 16.43 -25.76 -13.80
CA LEU A 468 17.28 -26.61 -12.97
C LEU A 468 17.31 -28.05 -13.47
N MET A 469 16.17 -28.64 -13.84
CA MET A 469 16.13 -30.00 -14.38
C MET A 469 16.97 -30.13 -15.66
N ARG A 470 16.92 -29.14 -16.55
CA ARG A 470 17.72 -29.12 -17.78
C ARG A 470 19.22 -28.97 -17.49
N VAL A 471 19.58 -28.07 -16.58
CA VAL A 471 20.98 -27.84 -16.18
C VAL A 471 21.55 -29.08 -15.51
N THR A 472 20.80 -29.72 -14.60
CA THR A 472 21.23 -30.94 -13.88
C THR A 472 21.62 -32.07 -14.83
N ARG A 473 20.93 -32.20 -15.98
CA ARG A 473 21.27 -33.21 -17.00
C ARG A 473 22.65 -32.94 -17.63
N ARG A 474 22.99 -31.67 -17.90
CA ARG A 474 24.23 -31.26 -18.57
C ARG A 474 25.44 -31.17 -17.64
N VAL A 475 25.24 -31.17 -16.33
CA VAL A 475 26.34 -31.06 -15.35
C VAL A 475 27.28 -32.26 -15.49
N GLY A 476 28.55 -32.00 -15.80
CA GLY A 476 29.58 -33.05 -15.94
C GLY A 476 29.70 -33.66 -17.34
N GLU A 477 28.92 -33.21 -18.32
CA GLU A 477 29.12 -33.55 -19.75
C GLU A 477 30.10 -32.55 -20.37
N GLY A 478 31.33 -32.99 -20.66
CA GLY A 478 32.26 -32.29 -21.56
C GLY A 478 32.57 -30.82 -21.23
N ARG A 479 32.82 -30.47 -19.96
CA ARG A 479 33.27 -29.13 -19.56
C ARG A 479 34.68 -29.09 -19.03
#